data_AF-A0A6A6JQZ2-F1
#
_entry.id   AF-A0A6A6JQZ2-F1
#
_cell.length_a   1.000
_cell.length_b   1.000
_cell.length_c   1.000
_cell.angle_alpha   90.00
_cell.angle_beta   90.00
_cell.angle_gamma   90.00
#
_symmetry.space_group_name_H-M   'P 1'
#
loop_
_entity.id
_entity.type
_entity.pdbx_description
1 polymer ?
#
loop_
_entity_poly.entity_id
_entity_poly.type
_entity_poly.pdbx_seq_one_letter_code
_entity_poly.pdbx_strand_id
1 'polypeptide(L)'
;MADLVPLFHTWRGSHTSRSGPKMRDCKRKVLDETRAQLAQNLASEPGVAYVRYNNHIQKVAPHGTIYTFSGKEEPVYSDEDSHRDSHGWRGTVTCELTAYFRVREVSPQS
;
A
#
# COMPACT_ATOMS: atom_id res chain seq x y z
N MET A 1 26.01 -2.45 -0.37
CA MET A 1 24.71 -1.89 -0.79
C MET A 1 23.69 -2.35 0.24
N ALA A 2 22.71 -1.54 0.64
CA ALA A 2 21.62 -2.05 1.47
C ALA A 2 20.69 -2.85 0.55
N ASP A 3 20.39 -4.10 0.89
CA ASP A 3 19.50 -4.92 0.09
C ASP A 3 18.10 -4.31 0.10
N LEU A 4 17.58 -4.04 -1.10
CA LEU A 4 16.21 -3.60 -1.30
C LEU A 4 15.34 -4.83 -1.47
N VAL A 5 14.41 -5.01 -0.55
CA VAL A 5 13.44 -6.10 -0.59
C VAL A 5 12.18 -5.59 -1.30
N PRO A 6 11.82 -6.16 -2.47
CA PRO A 6 10.53 -5.89 -3.10
C PRO A 6 9.42 -6.63 -2.36
N LEU A 7 8.36 -5.92 -2.00
CA LEU A 7 7.16 -6.47 -1.40
C LEU A 7 5.96 -6.20 -2.30
N PHE A 8 5.14 -7.22 -2.52
CA PHE A 8 3.98 -7.16 -3.40
C PHE A 8 2.68 -7.10 -2.58
N HIS A 9 1.71 -6.31 -3.05
CA HIS A 9 0.34 -6.37 -2.55
C HIS A 9 -0.65 -6.06 -3.66
N THR A 10 -1.78 -6.76 -3.68
CA THR A 10 -2.84 -6.55 -4.67
C THR A 10 -4.15 -6.24 -3.97
N TRP A 11 -4.84 -5.20 -4.46
CA TRP A 11 -6.12 -4.79 -3.91
C TRP A 11 -7.09 -4.34 -5.02
N ARG A 12 -8.32 -4.85 -4.98
CA ARG A 12 -9.43 -4.38 -5.82
C ARG A 12 -10.31 -3.45 -5.01
N GLY A 13 -10.31 -2.17 -5.38
CA GLY A 13 -11.05 -1.13 -4.68
C GLY A 13 -12.05 -0.39 -5.59
N SER A 14 -12.80 0.54 -4.99
CA SER A 14 -13.79 1.32 -5.70
C SER A 14 -13.92 2.76 -5.20
N HIS A 15 -14.38 3.64 -6.10
CA HIS A 15 -14.67 5.02 -5.78
C HIS A 15 -15.97 5.46 -6.46
N THR A 16 -16.78 6.24 -5.75
CA THR A 16 -17.99 6.86 -6.27
C THR A 16 -17.84 8.38 -6.28
N SER A 17 -18.38 9.02 -7.31
CA SER A 17 -18.38 10.48 -7.44
C SER A 17 -19.69 10.95 -8.07
N ARG A 18 -20.24 12.05 -7.54
CA ARG A 18 -21.44 12.67 -8.14
C ARG A 18 -21.14 13.46 -9.41
N SER A 19 -19.89 13.90 -9.60
CA SER A 19 -19.48 14.77 -10.71
C SER A 19 -18.56 14.05 -11.72
N GLY A 20 -19.16 13.29 -12.63
CA GLY A 20 -18.50 12.73 -13.81
C GLY A 20 -17.48 11.60 -13.54
N PRO A 21 -16.89 11.03 -14.60
CA PRO A 21 -15.93 9.94 -14.47
C PRO A 21 -14.58 10.43 -13.94
N LYS A 22 -14.10 9.82 -12.85
CA LYS A 22 -12.83 10.17 -12.23
C LYS A 22 -12.00 8.92 -11.99
N MET A 23 -11.80 8.11 -13.04
CA MET A 23 -11.00 6.89 -12.92
C MET A 23 -9.60 7.16 -12.35
N ARG A 24 -9.03 8.33 -12.65
CA ARG A 24 -7.80 8.83 -11.99
C ARG A 24 -7.93 8.95 -10.46
N ASP A 25 -9.02 9.51 -9.96
CA ASP A 25 -9.27 9.61 -8.51
C ASP A 25 -9.52 8.25 -7.88
N CYS A 26 -10.21 7.35 -8.61
CA CYS A 26 -10.36 5.96 -8.19
C CYS A 26 -9.00 5.27 -8.07
N LYS A 27 -8.14 5.35 -9.09
CA LYS A 27 -6.78 4.79 -9.04
C LYS A 27 -5.95 5.35 -7.89
N ARG A 28 -6.02 6.66 -7.64
CA ARG A 28 -5.33 7.28 -6.49
C ARG A 28 -5.86 6.73 -5.17
N LYS A 29 -7.18 6.70 -4.99
CA LYS A 29 -7.80 6.18 -3.77
C LYS A 29 -7.45 4.70 -3.56
N VAL A 30 -7.59 3.87 -4.59
CA VAL A 30 -7.27 2.44 -4.51
C VAL A 30 -5.78 2.24 -4.22
N LEU A 31 -4.88 3.02 -4.83
CA LEU A 31 -3.45 2.97 -4.49
C LEU A 31 -3.19 3.31 -3.01
N ASP A 32 -3.83 4.35 -2.48
CA ASP A 32 -3.70 4.71 -1.06
C ASP A 32 -4.24 3.60 -0.14
N GLU A 33 -5.34 2.95 -0.52
CA GLU A 33 -5.85 1.76 0.17
C GLU A 33 -4.87 0.57 0.10
N THR A 34 -4.30 0.28 -1.08
CA THR A 34 -3.30 -0.77 -1.27
C THR A 34 -2.06 -0.52 -0.41
N ARG A 35 -1.59 0.73 -0.35
CA ARG A 35 -0.45 1.14 0.50
C ARG A 35 -0.76 0.94 1.99
N ALA A 36 -1.95 1.36 2.42
CA ALA A 36 -2.39 1.21 3.81
C ALA A 36 -2.47 -0.26 4.23
N GLN A 37 -3.01 -1.12 3.36
CA GLN A 37 -3.10 -2.55 3.60
C GLN A 37 -1.71 -3.20 3.65
N LEU A 38 -0.81 -2.88 2.71
CA LEU A 38 0.56 -3.39 2.77
C LEU A 38 1.27 -2.98 4.07
N ALA A 39 1.14 -1.72 4.49
CA ALA A 39 1.71 -1.27 5.77
C ALA A 39 1.13 -2.04 6.96
N GLN A 40 -0.19 -2.27 6.97
CA GLN A 40 -0.86 -3.01 8.03
C GLN A 40 -0.46 -4.49 8.04
N ASN A 41 -0.34 -5.12 6.87
CA ASN A 41 0.10 -6.51 6.74
C ASN A 41 1.50 -6.67 7.34
N LEU A 42 2.44 -5.81 6.95
CA LEU A 42 3.80 -5.82 7.51
C LEU A 42 3.80 -5.60 9.02
N ALA A 43 3.01 -4.66 9.53
CA ALA A 43 2.96 -4.39 10.96
C ALA A 43 2.31 -5.54 11.77
N SER A 44 1.53 -6.39 11.10
CA SER A 44 0.89 -7.55 11.71
C SER A 44 1.76 -8.81 11.64
N GLU A 45 2.85 -8.78 10.88
CA GLU A 45 3.77 -9.92 10.79
C GLU A 45 4.51 -10.15 12.12
N PRO A 46 4.51 -11.40 12.65
CA PRO A 46 5.29 -11.74 13.83
C PRO A 46 6.76 -11.39 13.63
N GLY A 47 7.36 -10.76 14.66
CA GLY A 47 8.77 -10.36 14.61
C GLY A 47 9.02 -9.03 13.91
N VAL A 48 7.99 -8.31 13.46
CA VAL A 48 8.17 -6.93 12.98
C VAL A 48 8.22 -5.96 14.15
N ALA A 49 9.23 -5.10 14.15
CA ALA A 49 9.43 -4.06 15.15
C ALA A 49 8.89 -2.71 14.69
N TYR A 50 9.04 -2.39 13.40
CA TYR A 50 8.74 -1.07 12.89
C TYR A 50 8.49 -1.08 11.38
N VAL A 51 7.50 -0.31 10.94
CA VAL A 51 7.18 -0.07 9.53
C VAL A 51 7.13 1.43 9.29
N ARG A 52 7.88 1.91 8.31
CA ARG A 52 7.75 3.26 7.74
C ARG A 52 7.50 3.15 6.25
N TYR A 53 6.28 3.42 5.83
CA TYR A 53 5.85 3.38 4.44
C TYR A 53 5.02 4.61 4.07
N ASN A 54 5.59 5.52 3.27
CA ASN A 54 4.96 6.80 2.93
C ASN A 54 4.45 7.52 4.20
N ASN A 55 3.15 7.76 4.30
CA ASN A 55 2.50 8.39 5.47
C ASN A 55 2.07 7.38 6.55
N HIS A 56 2.35 6.08 6.37
CA HIS A 56 2.05 5.02 7.32
C HIS A 56 3.30 4.72 8.15
N ILE A 57 3.30 5.14 9.42
CA ILE A 57 4.39 4.90 10.36
C ILE A 57 3.81 4.12 11.55
N GLN A 58 4.36 2.94 11.82
CA GLN A 58 3.91 2.09 12.92
C GLN A 58 5.12 1.51 13.67
N LYS A 59 5.15 1.73 14.98
CA LYS A 59 6.04 1.04 15.91
C LYS A 59 5.26 -0.12 16.52
N VAL A 60 5.76 -1.34 16.35
CA VAL A 60 5.05 -2.58 16.66
C VAL A 60 5.64 -3.25 17.91
N ALA A 61 6.97 -3.43 17.93
CA ALA A 61 7.69 -4.12 19.00
C ALA A 61 9.03 -3.43 19.31
N PRO A 62 9.63 -3.68 20.48
CA PRO A 62 10.94 -3.11 20.85
C PRO A 62 12.12 -3.67 20.03
N HIS A 63 11.99 -4.88 19.50
CA HIS A 63 13.01 -5.58 18.72
C HIS A 63 12.35 -6.39 17.59
N GLY A 64 13.13 -6.76 16.58
CA GLY A 64 12.66 -7.44 15.37
C GLY A 64 13.00 -6.70 14.08
N THR A 65 12.27 -7.03 13.02
CA THR A 65 12.49 -6.53 11.67
C THR A 65 11.97 -5.11 11.51
N ILE A 66 12.78 -4.26 10.90
CA ILE A 66 12.44 -2.89 10.54
C ILE A 66 12.32 -2.79 9.03
N TYR A 67 11.14 -2.41 8.55
CA TYR A 67 10.88 -2.07 7.15
C TYR A 67 10.88 -0.55 6.97
N THR A 68 11.80 -0.04 6.17
CA THR A 68 11.84 1.39 5.80
C THR A 68 11.71 1.54 4.30
N PHE A 69 10.65 2.23 3.87
CA PHE A 69 10.38 2.46 2.45
C PHE A 69 11.55 3.19 1.78
N SER A 70 11.95 2.68 0.62
CA SER A 70 13.10 3.19 -0.13
C SER A 70 12.80 4.42 -0.97
N GLY A 71 11.52 4.77 -1.13
CA GLY A 71 11.07 5.79 -2.08
C GLY A 71 10.68 5.24 -3.46
N LYS A 72 10.89 3.94 -3.71
CA LYS A 72 10.54 3.27 -4.96
C LYS A 72 9.30 2.40 -4.78
N GLU A 73 8.30 2.62 -5.63
CA GLU A 73 7.13 1.76 -5.79
C GLU A 73 6.65 1.77 -7.25
N GLU A 74 6.01 0.68 -7.65
CA GLU A 74 5.58 0.40 -9.02
C GLU A 74 4.12 -0.10 -8.98
N PRO A 75 3.12 0.81 -9.06
CA PRO A 75 1.72 0.41 -9.18
C PRO A 75 1.36 0.07 -10.63
N VAL A 76 0.69 -1.06 -10.82
CA VAL A 76 0.07 -1.50 -12.07
C VAL A 76 -1.44 -1.60 -11.85
N TYR A 77 -2.22 -1.13 -12.82
CA TYR A 77 -3.68 -1.12 -12.73
C TYR A 77 -4.28 -2.06 -13.77
N SER A 78 -5.25 -2.85 -13.33
CA SER A 78 -5.96 -3.86 -14.13
C SER A 78 -7.45 -3.88 -13.79
N ASP A 79 -8.24 -4.59 -14.60
CA ASP A 79 -9.68 -4.83 -14.37
C ASP A 79 -10.49 -3.55 -14.09
N GLU A 80 -10.22 -2.50 -14.87
CA GLU A 80 -10.88 -1.21 -14.74
C GLU A 80 -12.33 -1.29 -15.23
N ASP A 81 -13.27 -0.94 -14.36
CA ASP A 81 -14.67 -0.78 -14.71
C ASP A 81 -15.14 0.62 -14.33
N SER A 82 -15.82 1.29 -15.25
CA SER A 82 -16.31 2.65 -15.12
C SER A 82 -17.77 2.70 -15.52
N HIS A 83 -18.63 2.84 -14.52
CA HIS A 83 -20.07 2.90 -14.68
C HIS A 83 -20.61 4.27 -14.27
N ARG A 84 -21.64 4.78 -14.97
CA ARG A 84 -22.37 5.98 -14.57
C ARG A 84 -23.87 5.73 -14.68
N ASP A 85 -24.58 5.98 -13.59
CA ASP A 85 -26.05 5.94 -13.53
C ASP A 85 -26.62 7.21 -12.88
N SER A 86 -27.93 7.19 -12.59
CA SER A 86 -28.66 8.27 -11.93
C SER A 86 -28.15 8.59 -10.53
N HIS A 87 -27.40 7.70 -9.87
CA HIS A 87 -26.79 7.90 -8.56
C HIS A 87 -25.36 8.46 -8.65
N GLY A 88 -24.80 8.58 -9.85
CA GLY A 88 -23.50 9.16 -10.12
C GLY A 88 -22.57 8.21 -10.84
N TRP A 89 -21.27 8.53 -10.79
CA TRP A 89 -20.22 7.70 -11.34
C TRP A 89 -19.66 6.74 -10.29
N ARG A 90 -19.33 5.52 -10.70
CA ARG A 90 -18.64 4.49 -9.92
C ARG A 90 -17.49 3.94 -10.76
N GLY A 91 -16.30 3.92 -10.20
CA GLY A 91 -15.14 3.22 -10.73
C GLY A 91 -14.76 2.05 -9.84
N THR A 92 -14.30 0.96 -10.44
CA THR A 92 -13.54 -0.10 -9.76
C THR A 92 -12.25 -0.36 -10.51
N VAL A 93 -11.19 -0.71 -9.79
CA VAL A 93 -9.88 -1.02 -10.37
C VAL A 93 -9.12 -1.95 -9.43
N THR A 94 -8.37 -2.89 -10.00
CA THR A 94 -7.37 -3.68 -9.29
C THR A 94 -6.04 -2.94 -9.35
N CYS A 95 -5.40 -2.76 -8.21
CA CYS A 95 -4.05 -2.20 -8.09
C CYS A 95 -3.11 -3.29 -7.60
N GLU A 96 -2.13 -3.63 -8.43
CA GLU A 96 -1.00 -4.48 -8.11
C GLU A 96 0.19 -3.58 -7.78
N LEU A 97 0.68 -3.63 -6.55
CA LEU A 97 1.70 -2.71 -6.05
C LEU A 97 2.96 -3.48 -5.68
N THR A 98 4.08 -3.12 -6.28
CA THR A 98 5.41 -3.52 -5.80
C THR A 98 6.07 -2.34 -5.11
N ALA A 99 6.39 -2.46 -3.82
CA ALA A 99 7.07 -1.43 -3.05
C ALA A 99 8.40 -1.95 -2.49
N TYR A 100 9.45 -1.13 -2.55
CA TYR A 100 10.80 -1.56 -2.19
C TYR A 100 11.19 -1.02 -0.82
N PHE A 101 11.69 -1.88 0.05
CA PHE A 101 12.05 -1.54 1.42
C PHE A 101 13.52 -1.83 1.70
N ARG A 102 14.16 -0.96 2.48
CA ARG A 102 15.37 -1.29 3.21
C ARG A 102 14.96 -2.05 4.45
N VAL A 103 15.50 -3.25 4.62
CA VAL A 103 15.20 -4.13 5.74
C VAL A 103 16.42 -4.25 6.64
N ARG A 104 16.20 -4.20 7.95
CA ARG A 104 17.23 -4.48 8.96
C ARG A 104 16.62 -5.12 10.19
N GLU A 105 17.38 -5.92 10.90
CA GLU A 105 16.99 -6.43 12.20
C GLU A 105 17.51 -5.55 13.33
N VAL A 106 16.74 -5.50 14.42
CA VAL A 106 17.18 -4.94 15.69
C VAL A 106 17.03 -6.03 16.75
N SER A 107 18.17 -6.46 17.30
CA SER A 107 18.20 -7.43 18.39
C SER A 107 17.95 -6.76 19.74
N PRO A 108 17.43 -7.50 20.75
CA PRO A 108 17.42 -7.02 22.12
C PRO A 108 18.85 -6.69 22.56
N GLN A 109 19.05 -5.55 23.23
CA GLN A 109 20.31 -5.29 23.92
C GLN A 109 20.39 -6.22 25.13
N SER A 110 21.47 -7.00 25.20
CA SER A 110 21.77 -7.93 26.31
C SER A 110 22.16 -7.18 27.57
#